data_AF-A0A957WV87-F1
#
_entry.id   AF-A0A957WV87-F1
#
_cell.length_a   1.000
_cell.length_b   1.000
_cell.length_c   1.000
_cell.angle_alpha   90.00
_cell.angle_beta   90.00
_cell.angle_gamma   90.00
#
_symmetry.space_group_name_H-M   'P 1'
#
loop_
_entity.id
_entity.type
_entity.pdbx_description
1 polymer ?
#
loop_
_entity_poly.entity_id
_entity_poly.type
_entity_poly.pdbx_seq_one_letter_code
_entity_poly.pdbx_strand_id
1 'polypeptide(L)'
;MMNMQKLGGVAALINAAAYIIGFGMVFTLLAPIIDAEPTQYLAFLVENQTLLYGWHLIIYIVAGVFMVPLVLAIHERLKEGAPALSQMGMAIGLIWAGLVIAAGMLFLKDIVVIAALYSNDPAQAITIWPALTAVESALGGGIELPGGLWALLISWAALRTGALPKALNYLGLVIGLAGTLMLVPAFAETGGAVFGLGFILWFAWAGIVMVRNRRPVTTTHFASIPAAVQS
;
A
#
# COMPACT_ATOMS: atom_id res chain seq x y z
N MET A 1 4.09 -4.19 25.87
CA MET A 1 4.70 -4.00 24.55
C MET A 1 3.79 -4.58 23.49
N MET A 2 3.47 -3.83 22.44
CA MET A 2 2.55 -4.30 21.40
C MET A 2 3.27 -5.35 20.53
N ASN A 3 2.66 -6.52 20.35
CA ASN A 3 3.19 -7.57 19.47
C ASN A 3 3.28 -7.01 18.04
N MET A 4 4.47 -7.09 17.42
CA MET A 4 4.73 -6.61 16.05
C MET A 4 3.75 -7.21 15.03
N GLN A 5 3.35 -8.46 15.21
CA GLN A 5 2.34 -9.11 14.36
C GLN A 5 0.96 -8.45 14.47
N LYS A 6 0.57 -8.04 15.68
CA LYS A 6 -0.69 -7.32 15.89
C LYS A 6 -0.62 -5.91 15.31
N LEU A 7 0.51 -5.22 15.46
CA LEU A 7 0.75 -3.91 14.87
C LEU A 7 0.63 -3.98 13.33
N GLY A 8 1.34 -4.91 12.69
CA GLY A 8 1.25 -5.11 11.24
C GLY A 8 -0.16 -5.51 10.78
N GLY A 9 -0.87 -6.33 11.58
CA GLY A 9 -2.25 -6.70 11.27
C GLY A 9 -3.22 -5.51 11.31
N VAL A 10 -3.11 -4.63 12.32
CA VAL A 10 -3.88 -3.38 12.37
C VAL A 10 -3.51 -2.48 11.19
N ALA A 11 -2.23 -2.40 10.84
CA ALA A 11 -1.76 -1.58 9.74
C ALA A 11 -2.28 -2.06 8.37
N ALA A 12 -2.39 -3.37 8.16
CA ALA A 12 -3.07 -3.94 6.99
C ALA A 12 -4.56 -3.57 6.96
N LEU A 13 -5.27 -3.62 8.10
CA LEU A 13 -6.68 -3.22 8.13
C LEU A 13 -6.87 -1.72 7.83
N ILE A 14 -5.95 -0.87 8.26
CA ILE A 14 -5.96 0.56 7.91
C ILE A 14 -5.72 0.75 6.40
N ASN A 15 -4.80 0.00 5.81
CA ASN A 15 -4.59 0.02 4.35
C ASN A 15 -5.84 -0.46 3.59
N ALA A 16 -6.50 -1.52 4.06
CA ALA A 16 -7.77 -1.96 3.48
C ALA A 16 -8.84 -0.86 3.53
N ALA A 17 -8.97 -0.17 4.67
CA ALA A 17 -9.90 0.95 4.82
C ALA A 17 -9.55 2.12 3.90
N ALA A 18 -8.25 2.46 3.78
CA ALA A 18 -7.79 3.51 2.88
C ALA A 18 -8.14 3.20 1.42
N TYR A 19 -7.95 1.95 0.96
CA TYR A 19 -8.33 1.55 -0.39
C TYR A 19 -9.86 1.55 -0.60
N ILE A 20 -10.64 1.10 0.39
CA ILE A 20 -12.12 1.16 0.33
C ILE A 20 -12.59 2.60 0.22
N ILE A 21 -12.03 3.52 1.01
CA ILE A 21 -12.32 4.96 0.90
C ILE A 21 -11.89 5.47 -0.48
N GLY A 22 -10.70 5.07 -0.95
CA GLY A 22 -10.16 5.45 -2.24
C GLY A 22 -11.12 5.15 -3.39
N PHE A 23 -11.43 3.87 -3.58
CA PHE A 23 -12.37 3.41 -4.61
C PHE A 23 -13.80 3.92 -4.38
N GLY A 24 -14.25 3.95 -3.13
CA GLY A 24 -15.57 4.46 -2.78
C GLY A 24 -15.75 5.92 -3.20
N MET A 25 -14.74 6.77 -3.00
CA MET A 25 -14.75 8.17 -3.44
C MET A 25 -14.70 8.29 -4.96
N VAL A 26 -13.89 7.47 -5.66
CA VAL A 26 -13.86 7.40 -7.13
C VAL A 26 -15.25 7.10 -7.69
N PHE A 27 -15.94 6.09 -7.18
CA PHE A 27 -17.27 5.70 -7.66
C PHE A 27 -18.42 6.61 -7.19
N THR A 28 -18.14 7.62 -6.36
CA THR A 28 -19.17 8.52 -5.82
C THR A 28 -18.82 9.98 -6.07
N LEU A 29 -18.08 10.61 -5.15
CA LEU A 29 -17.83 12.04 -5.13
C LEU A 29 -16.88 12.51 -6.24
N LEU A 30 -15.99 11.62 -6.72
CA LEU A 30 -15.02 11.91 -7.78
C LEU A 30 -15.45 11.32 -9.13
N ALA A 31 -16.64 10.71 -9.23
CA ALA A 31 -17.15 10.19 -10.49
C ALA A 31 -17.18 11.24 -11.62
N PRO A 32 -17.47 12.54 -11.38
CA PRO A 32 -17.46 13.55 -12.42
C PRO A 32 -16.10 13.80 -13.09
N ILE A 33 -14.99 13.39 -12.45
CA ILE A 33 -13.62 13.67 -12.94
C ILE A 33 -12.89 12.45 -13.51
N ILE A 34 -13.54 11.27 -13.59
CA ILE A 34 -12.90 10.04 -14.09
C ILE A 34 -12.48 10.18 -15.56
N ASP A 35 -13.38 10.67 -16.41
CA ASP A 35 -13.17 10.85 -17.86
C ASP A 35 -13.34 12.33 -18.27
N ALA A 36 -13.10 13.24 -17.34
CA ALA A 36 -13.25 14.67 -17.58
C ALA A 36 -12.14 15.24 -18.45
N GLU A 37 -12.49 16.19 -19.31
CA GLU A 37 -11.51 16.99 -20.03
C GLU A 37 -10.64 17.79 -19.05
N PRO A 38 -9.37 18.11 -19.37
CA PRO A 38 -8.46 18.81 -18.45
C PRO A 38 -9.04 20.08 -17.83
N THR A 39 -9.82 20.83 -18.61
CA THR A 39 -10.50 22.05 -18.13
C THR A 39 -11.55 21.76 -17.06
N GLN A 40 -12.34 20.70 -17.23
CA GLN A 40 -13.37 20.27 -16.28
C GLN A 40 -12.73 19.69 -15.02
N TYR A 41 -11.68 18.88 -15.17
CA TYR A 41 -10.91 18.33 -14.06
C TYR A 41 -10.36 19.45 -13.17
N LEU A 42 -9.69 20.44 -13.77
CA LEU A 42 -9.07 21.53 -13.03
C LEU A 42 -10.10 22.46 -12.37
N ALA A 43 -11.23 22.73 -13.02
CA ALA A 43 -12.33 23.47 -12.41
C ALA A 43 -12.88 22.74 -11.19
N PHE A 44 -13.14 21.43 -11.31
CA PHE A 44 -13.58 20.60 -10.18
C PHE A 44 -12.56 20.60 -9.05
N LEU A 45 -11.27 20.51 -9.36
CA LEU A 45 -10.20 20.55 -8.37
C LEU A 45 -10.22 21.85 -7.57
N VAL A 46 -10.36 22.99 -8.24
CA VAL A 46 -10.39 24.30 -7.58
C VAL A 46 -11.61 24.44 -6.66
N GLU A 47 -12.77 23.94 -7.09
CA GLU A 47 -14.01 23.97 -6.32
C GLU A 47 -13.99 22.99 -5.14
N ASN A 48 -13.24 21.89 -5.24
CA ASN A 48 -13.27 20.77 -4.29
C ASN A 48 -11.91 20.47 -3.66
N GLN A 49 -11.05 21.48 -3.46
CA GLN A 49 -9.69 21.29 -2.95
C GLN A 49 -9.64 20.50 -1.63
N THR A 50 -10.54 20.78 -0.69
CA THR A 50 -10.59 20.06 0.60
C THR A 50 -10.91 18.58 0.41
N LEU A 51 -11.80 18.26 -0.52
CA LEU A 51 -12.17 16.88 -0.85
C LEU A 51 -10.97 16.11 -1.41
N LEU A 52 -10.30 16.67 -2.42
CA LEU A 52 -9.13 16.05 -3.04
C LEU A 52 -7.94 15.97 -2.09
N TYR A 53 -7.72 16.99 -1.27
CA TYR A 53 -6.68 16.99 -0.25
C TYR A 53 -6.91 15.87 0.75
N GLY A 54 -8.14 15.75 1.29
CA GLY A 54 -8.51 14.69 2.22
C GLY A 54 -8.37 13.29 1.60
N TRP A 55 -8.78 13.13 0.34
CA TRP A 55 -8.66 11.88 -0.39
C TRP A 55 -7.19 11.45 -0.54
N HIS A 56 -6.32 12.31 -1.08
CA HIS A 56 -4.89 12.01 -1.25
C HIS A 56 -4.18 11.80 0.08
N LEU A 57 -4.54 12.55 1.13
CA LEU A 57 -4.01 12.35 2.47
C LEU A 57 -4.28 10.93 2.97
N ILE A 58 -5.49 10.40 2.76
CA ILE A 58 -5.86 9.06 3.21
C ILE A 58 -5.18 7.98 2.35
N ILE A 59 -5.33 8.06 1.03
CA ILE A 59 -4.92 6.96 0.14
C ILE A 59 -3.41 6.89 -0.10
N TYR A 60 -2.68 7.99 0.08
CA TYR A 60 -1.23 8.01 -0.06
C TYR A 60 -0.50 8.12 1.29
N ILE A 61 -0.77 9.18 2.06
CA ILE A 61 0.02 9.44 3.28
C ILE A 61 -0.30 8.42 4.37
N VAL A 62 -1.59 8.26 4.71
CA VAL A 62 -2.00 7.31 5.75
C VAL A 62 -1.67 5.88 5.30
N ALA A 63 -2.07 5.48 4.09
CA ALA A 63 -1.77 4.16 3.57
C ALA A 63 -0.25 3.86 3.59
N GLY A 64 0.57 4.73 2.98
CA GLY A 64 2.02 4.58 2.90
C GLY A 64 2.71 4.50 4.27
N VAL A 65 2.30 5.32 5.24
CA VAL A 65 2.82 5.25 6.61
C VAL A 65 2.50 3.91 7.26
N PHE A 66 1.27 3.41 7.12
CA PHE A 66 0.87 2.12 7.69
C PHE A 66 1.40 0.92 6.89
N MET A 67 1.89 1.10 5.66
CA MET A 67 2.61 0.04 4.96
C MET A 67 3.92 -0.35 5.66
N VAL A 68 4.61 0.59 6.30
CA VAL A 68 5.88 0.31 7.01
C VAL A 68 5.74 -0.78 8.09
N PRO A 69 4.87 -0.63 9.11
CA PRO A 69 4.70 -1.68 10.13
C PRO A 69 4.18 -3.00 9.56
N LEU A 70 3.36 -2.96 8.50
CA LEU A 70 2.91 -4.18 7.82
C LEU A 70 4.08 -4.95 7.20
N VAL A 71 4.93 -4.26 6.43
CA VAL A 71 6.11 -4.84 5.78
C VAL A 71 7.06 -5.45 6.81
N LEU A 72 7.32 -4.74 7.90
CA LEU A 72 8.20 -5.23 8.98
C LEU A 72 7.62 -6.47 9.68
N ALA A 73 6.32 -6.48 9.95
CA ALA A 73 5.66 -7.63 10.58
C ALA A 73 5.65 -8.86 9.66
N ILE A 74 5.47 -8.68 8.35
CA ILE A 74 5.56 -9.77 7.38
C ILE A 74 7.00 -10.30 7.29
N HIS A 75 8.00 -9.41 7.26
CA HIS A 75 9.40 -9.81 7.30
C HIS A 75 9.72 -10.68 8.52
N GLU A 76 9.34 -10.23 9.71
CA GLU A 76 9.53 -10.98 10.95
C GLU A 76 8.86 -12.36 10.91
N ARG A 77 7.69 -12.46 10.28
CA ARG A 77 6.95 -13.72 10.14
C ARG A 77 7.65 -14.71 9.21
N LEU A 78 8.27 -14.22 8.14
CA LEU A 78 8.81 -15.03 7.04
C LEU A 78 10.32 -15.30 7.14
N LYS A 79 11.07 -14.49 7.90
CA LYS A 79 12.55 -14.52 7.89
C LYS A 79 13.16 -15.86 8.30
N GLU A 80 12.52 -16.61 9.20
CA GLU A 80 13.03 -17.92 9.65
C GLU A 80 12.89 -19.00 8.58
N GLY A 81 11.82 -18.97 7.78
CA GLY A 81 11.53 -20.01 6.79
C GLY A 81 11.99 -19.68 5.37
N ALA A 82 12.15 -18.39 5.04
CA ALA A 82 12.55 -17.93 3.72
C ALA A 82 13.37 -16.62 3.82
N PRO A 83 14.57 -16.65 4.42
CA PRO A 83 15.32 -15.44 4.79
C PRO A 83 15.58 -14.50 3.61
N ALA A 84 16.10 -15.02 2.50
CA ALA A 84 16.43 -14.21 1.32
C ALA A 84 15.18 -13.53 0.71
N LEU A 85 14.11 -14.29 0.47
CA LEU A 85 12.86 -13.75 -0.08
C LEU A 85 12.20 -12.75 0.89
N SER A 86 12.24 -13.05 2.18
CA SER A 86 11.71 -12.17 3.23
C SER A 86 12.47 -10.84 3.28
N GLN A 87 13.81 -10.86 3.17
CA GLN A 87 14.64 -9.66 3.18
C GLN A 87 14.45 -8.83 1.91
N MET A 88 14.40 -9.45 0.74
CA MET A 88 14.08 -8.76 -0.52
C MET A 88 12.68 -8.16 -0.48
N GLY A 89 11.69 -8.92 0.00
CA GLY A 89 10.32 -8.45 0.18
C GLY A 89 10.27 -7.25 1.13
N MET A 90 10.99 -7.28 2.25
CA MET A 90 11.08 -6.14 3.15
C MET A 90 11.63 -4.89 2.45
N ALA A 91 12.76 -5.02 1.75
CA ALA A 91 13.40 -3.90 1.07
C ALA A 91 12.47 -3.28 0.01
N ILE A 92 11.88 -4.09 -0.86
CA ILE A 92 10.97 -3.62 -1.91
C ILE A 92 9.69 -3.03 -1.31
N GLY A 93 9.14 -3.63 -0.25
CA GLY A 93 7.95 -3.09 0.42
C GLY A 93 8.19 -1.72 1.08
N LEU A 94 9.37 -1.48 1.65
CA LEU A 94 9.73 -0.18 2.21
C LEU A 94 9.98 0.87 1.11
N ILE A 95 10.58 0.48 -0.01
CA ILE A 95 10.70 1.35 -1.19
C ILE A 95 9.31 1.74 -1.68
N TRP A 96 8.39 0.78 -1.81
CA TRP A 96 7.02 1.07 -2.22
C TRP A 96 6.32 2.02 -1.25
N ALA A 97 6.41 1.79 0.06
CA ALA A 97 5.86 2.70 1.07
C ALA A 97 6.42 4.13 0.92
N GLY A 98 7.73 4.27 0.71
CA GLY A 98 8.37 5.56 0.50
C GLY A 98 7.88 6.27 -0.77
N LEU A 99 7.72 5.52 -1.86
CA LEU A 99 7.21 6.04 -3.14
C LEU A 99 5.74 6.50 -3.03
N VAL A 100 4.88 5.73 -2.37
CA VAL A 100 3.49 6.10 -2.10
C VAL A 100 3.42 7.38 -1.26
N ILE A 101 4.25 7.52 -0.22
CA ILE A 101 4.32 8.74 0.59
C ILE A 101 4.80 9.92 -0.27
N ALA A 102 5.84 9.73 -1.08
CA ALA A 102 6.38 10.77 -1.96
C ALA A 102 5.34 11.28 -2.97
N ALA A 103 4.61 10.37 -3.63
CA ALA A 103 3.51 10.70 -4.52
C ALA A 103 2.43 11.51 -3.78
N GLY A 104 2.02 11.06 -2.58
CA GLY A 104 1.04 11.79 -1.76
C GLY A 104 1.49 13.20 -1.40
N MET A 105 2.75 13.40 -1.03
CA MET A 105 3.26 14.74 -0.70
C MET A 105 3.23 15.67 -1.92
N LEU A 106 3.52 15.15 -3.12
CA LEU A 106 3.40 15.91 -4.36
C LEU A 106 1.94 16.28 -4.62
N PHE A 107 1.01 15.31 -4.62
CA PHE A 107 -0.42 15.59 -4.82
C PHE A 107 -0.96 16.66 -3.86
N LEU A 108 -0.62 16.57 -2.57
CA LEU A 108 -1.07 17.55 -1.58
C LEU A 108 -0.51 18.96 -1.85
N LYS A 109 0.73 19.05 -2.35
CA LYS A 109 1.35 20.32 -2.73
C LYS A 109 0.77 20.87 -4.03
N ASP A 110 0.58 20.00 -5.01
CA ASP A 110 0.21 20.35 -6.37
C ASP A 110 -1.25 20.80 -6.46
N ILE A 111 -2.15 20.29 -5.60
CA ILE A 111 -3.51 20.83 -5.44
C ILE A 111 -3.48 22.35 -5.19
N VAL A 112 -2.62 22.82 -4.28
CA VAL A 112 -2.52 24.25 -3.93
C VAL A 112 -1.86 25.05 -5.05
N VAL A 113 -0.81 24.50 -5.67
CA VAL A 113 -0.09 25.14 -6.78
C VAL A 113 -1.00 25.32 -7.99
N ILE A 114 -1.68 24.25 -8.40
CA ILE A 114 -2.59 24.25 -9.55
C ILE A 114 -3.79 25.15 -9.29
N ALA A 115 -4.36 25.16 -8.09
CA ALA A 115 -5.47 26.06 -7.78
C ALA A 115 -5.08 27.55 -7.87
N ALA A 116 -3.88 27.90 -7.40
CA ALA A 116 -3.35 29.25 -7.52
C ALA A 116 -3.05 29.62 -8.98
N LEU A 117 -2.45 28.71 -9.76
CA LEU A 117 -2.22 28.93 -11.20
C LEU A 117 -3.53 29.11 -11.95
N TYR A 118 -4.51 28.23 -11.72
CA TYR A 118 -5.80 28.26 -12.42
C TYR A 118 -6.58 29.55 -12.15
N SER A 119 -6.48 30.10 -10.93
CA SER A 119 -7.14 31.37 -10.56
C SER A 119 -6.52 32.59 -11.26
N ASN A 120 -5.23 32.53 -11.61
CA ASN A 120 -4.51 33.65 -12.23
C ASN A 120 -4.41 33.53 -13.76
N ASP A 121 -4.10 32.33 -14.26
CA ASP A 121 -3.97 31.99 -15.68
C ASP A 121 -4.38 30.51 -15.90
N PRO A 122 -5.67 30.28 -16.22
CA PRO A 122 -6.17 28.94 -16.52
C PRO A 122 -5.42 28.23 -17.64
N ALA A 123 -4.96 28.95 -18.67
CA ALA A 123 -4.25 28.35 -19.80
C ALA A 123 -2.87 27.83 -19.38
N GLN A 124 -2.18 28.58 -18.51
CA GLN A 124 -0.93 28.13 -17.91
C GLN A 124 -1.14 26.90 -17.01
N ALA A 125 -2.19 26.88 -16.19
CA ALA A 125 -2.50 25.73 -15.33
C ALA A 125 -2.75 24.46 -16.14
N ILE A 126 -3.54 24.53 -17.23
CA ILE A 126 -3.80 23.42 -18.15
C ILE A 126 -2.50 22.91 -18.79
N THR A 127 -1.57 23.81 -19.11
CA THR A 127 -0.29 23.45 -19.73
C THR A 127 0.66 22.76 -18.75
N ILE A 128 0.72 23.22 -17.51
CA ILE A 128 1.65 22.70 -16.48
C ILE A 128 1.15 21.40 -15.87
N TRP A 129 -0.17 21.26 -15.69
CA TRP A 129 -0.78 20.14 -15.00
C TRP A 129 -0.32 18.75 -15.49
N PRO A 130 -0.28 18.44 -16.81
CA PRO A 130 0.19 17.14 -17.30
C PRO A 130 1.60 16.76 -16.85
N ALA A 131 2.50 17.74 -16.74
CA ALA A 131 3.88 17.51 -16.31
C ALA A 131 3.95 17.12 -14.82
N LEU A 132 3.13 17.77 -13.98
CA LEU A 132 3.02 17.41 -12.55
C LEU A 132 2.42 16.01 -12.40
N THR A 133 1.29 15.75 -13.06
CA THR A 133 0.61 14.45 -12.98
C THR A 133 1.45 13.29 -13.50
N ALA A 134 2.32 13.53 -14.48
CA ALA A 134 3.24 12.51 -14.98
C ALA A 134 4.26 12.09 -13.91
N VAL A 135 4.79 13.05 -13.15
CA VAL A 135 5.74 12.77 -12.06
C VAL A 135 5.03 12.08 -10.90
N GLU A 136 3.86 12.56 -10.51
CA GLU A 136 3.03 11.97 -9.45
C GLU A 136 2.70 10.51 -9.79
N SER A 137 2.19 10.26 -11.00
CA SER A 137 1.79 8.93 -11.48
C SER A 137 2.97 7.96 -11.58
N ALA A 138 4.16 8.44 -11.92
CA ALA A 138 5.37 7.62 -11.98
C ALA A 138 5.89 7.21 -10.60
N LEU A 139 5.69 8.05 -9.57
CA LEU A 139 6.04 7.72 -8.20
C LEU A 139 5.01 6.80 -7.55
N GLY A 140 3.72 7.00 -7.82
CA GLY A 140 2.66 6.14 -7.32
C GLY A 140 1.30 6.41 -7.99
N GLY A 141 0.50 5.36 -8.17
CA GLY A 141 -0.83 5.46 -8.79
C GLY A 141 -0.88 5.22 -10.31
N GLY A 142 0.23 5.40 -11.03
CA GLY A 142 0.31 5.08 -12.47
C GLY A 142 1.03 3.76 -12.79
N ILE A 143 2.06 3.41 -12.01
CA ILE A 143 2.82 2.16 -12.18
C ILE A 143 3.04 1.51 -10.81
N GLU A 144 2.49 0.31 -10.63
CA GLU A 144 2.52 -0.39 -9.35
C GLU A 144 3.62 -1.47 -9.25
N LEU A 145 4.71 -1.29 -10.00
CA LEU A 145 5.82 -2.26 -10.05
C LEU A 145 6.38 -2.61 -8.66
N PRO A 146 6.71 -1.63 -7.77
CA PRO A 146 7.25 -1.95 -6.45
C PRO A 146 6.26 -2.75 -5.60
N GLY A 147 4.99 -2.37 -5.60
CA GLY A 147 3.94 -3.11 -4.88
C GLY A 147 3.70 -4.50 -5.47
N GLY A 148 3.76 -4.63 -6.80
CA GLY A 148 3.62 -5.90 -7.49
C GLY A 148 4.74 -6.87 -7.13
N LEU A 149 5.99 -6.42 -7.21
CA LEU A 149 7.17 -7.20 -6.80
C LEU A 149 7.12 -7.57 -5.32
N TRP A 150 6.71 -6.64 -4.45
CA TRP A 150 6.51 -6.91 -3.04
C TRP A 150 5.52 -8.06 -2.82
N ALA A 151 4.34 -7.98 -3.44
CA ALA A 151 3.30 -8.99 -3.33
C ALA A 151 3.76 -10.37 -3.82
N LEU A 152 4.48 -10.42 -4.94
CA LEU A 152 5.06 -11.66 -5.48
C LEU A 152 6.04 -12.30 -4.49
N LEU A 153 6.99 -11.52 -3.98
CA LEU A 153 8.04 -12.00 -3.09
C LEU A 153 7.46 -12.56 -1.78
N ILE A 154 6.58 -11.81 -1.11
CA ILE A 154 6.01 -12.24 0.17
C ILE A 154 5.06 -13.42 -0.01
N SER A 155 4.30 -13.47 -1.10
CA SER A 155 3.36 -14.56 -1.36
C SER A 155 4.10 -15.85 -1.68
N TRP A 156 5.17 -15.76 -2.48
CA TRP A 156 6.03 -16.90 -2.79
C TRP A 156 6.74 -17.44 -1.54
N ALA A 157 7.30 -16.56 -0.71
CA ALA A 157 7.91 -16.94 0.56
C ALA A 157 6.90 -17.59 1.51
N ALA A 158 5.70 -17.04 1.62
CA ALA A 158 4.65 -17.55 2.48
C ALA A 158 4.08 -18.90 2.00
N LEU A 159 4.00 -19.14 0.69
CA LEU A 159 3.63 -20.44 0.13
C LEU A 159 4.67 -21.51 0.44
N ARG A 160 5.97 -21.18 0.34
CA ARG A 160 7.06 -22.11 0.66
C ARG A 160 7.10 -22.49 2.13
N THR A 161 6.77 -21.56 3.01
CA THR A 161 6.91 -21.73 4.47
C THR A 161 5.62 -22.14 5.16
N GLY A 162 4.46 -22.03 4.50
CA GLY A 162 3.15 -22.23 5.12
C GLY A 162 2.80 -21.17 6.17
N ALA A 163 3.50 -20.03 6.20
CA ALA A 163 3.35 -19.01 7.25
C ALA A 163 2.06 -18.17 7.15
N LEU A 164 1.38 -18.22 6.01
CA LEU A 164 0.08 -17.58 5.76
C LEU A 164 -0.84 -18.55 4.99
N PRO A 165 -2.17 -18.35 5.03
CA PRO A 165 -3.12 -19.16 4.28
C PRO A 165 -2.77 -19.24 2.78
N LYS A 166 -2.79 -20.44 2.20
CA LYS A 166 -2.42 -20.66 0.78
C LYS A 166 -3.23 -19.79 -0.18
N ALA A 167 -4.54 -19.70 0.05
CA ALA A 167 -5.45 -18.91 -0.79
C ALA A 167 -5.11 -17.41 -0.77
N LEU A 168 -4.75 -16.86 0.41
CA LEU A 168 -4.30 -15.47 0.53
C LEU A 168 -3.03 -15.21 -0.32
N ASN A 169 -2.10 -16.16 -0.35
CA ASN A 169 -0.88 -16.02 -1.12
C ASN A 169 -1.10 -16.21 -2.62
N TYR A 170 -2.01 -17.09 -3.05
CA TYR A 170 -2.37 -17.16 -4.48
C TYR A 170 -3.02 -15.86 -4.97
N LEU A 171 -3.89 -15.26 -4.15
CA LEU A 171 -4.40 -13.92 -4.42
C LEU A 171 -3.25 -12.90 -4.52
N GLY A 172 -2.30 -12.93 -3.59
CA GLY A 172 -1.13 -12.06 -3.63
C GLY A 172 -0.23 -12.27 -4.86
N LEU A 173 -0.12 -13.50 -5.39
CA LEU A 173 0.58 -13.75 -6.65
C LEU A 173 -0.14 -13.12 -7.85
N VAL A 174 -1.48 -13.19 -7.91
CA VAL A 174 -2.28 -12.57 -8.97
C VAL A 174 -2.15 -11.05 -8.94
N ILE A 175 -2.29 -10.46 -7.74
CA ILE A 175 -2.09 -9.01 -7.52
C ILE A 175 -0.67 -8.60 -7.94
N GLY A 176 0.31 -9.39 -7.52
CA GLY A 176 1.71 -9.15 -7.84
C GLY A 176 2.00 -9.14 -9.34
N LEU A 177 1.49 -10.15 -10.05
CA LEU A 177 1.55 -10.23 -11.52
C LEU A 177 0.88 -9.01 -12.16
N ALA A 178 -0.33 -8.67 -11.74
CA ALA A 178 -1.06 -7.52 -12.27
C ALA A 178 -0.26 -6.21 -12.13
N GLY A 179 0.27 -5.93 -10.94
CA GLY A 179 1.10 -4.73 -10.70
C GLY A 179 2.40 -4.71 -11.52
N THR A 180 3.05 -5.86 -11.72
CA THR A 180 4.26 -5.93 -12.56
C THR A 180 3.97 -5.74 -14.04
N LEU A 181 2.81 -6.22 -14.52
CA LEU A 181 2.43 -6.15 -15.92
C LEU A 181 2.01 -4.74 -16.36
N MET A 182 1.72 -3.83 -15.42
CA MET A 182 1.39 -2.42 -15.73
C MET A 182 2.53 -1.66 -16.45
N LEU A 183 3.76 -2.17 -16.44
CA LEU A 183 4.85 -1.65 -17.27
C LEU A 183 4.57 -1.77 -18.77
N VAL A 184 3.70 -2.70 -19.17
CA VAL A 184 3.27 -2.90 -20.54
C VAL A 184 1.97 -2.11 -20.74
N PRO A 185 1.92 -1.13 -21.67
CA PRO A 185 0.76 -0.25 -21.84
C PRO A 185 -0.58 -1.00 -22.01
N ALA A 186 -0.59 -2.15 -22.68
CA ALA A 186 -1.78 -2.97 -22.88
C ALA A 186 -2.39 -3.52 -21.58
N PHE A 187 -1.65 -3.52 -20.46
CA PHE A 187 -2.11 -4.00 -19.16
C PHE A 187 -2.18 -2.89 -18.09
N ALA A 188 -1.91 -1.63 -18.44
CA ALA A 188 -1.86 -0.55 -17.44
C ALA A 188 -3.18 -0.40 -16.68
N GLU A 189 -4.30 -0.25 -17.40
CA GLU A 189 -5.62 -0.05 -16.80
C GLU A 189 -6.13 -1.32 -16.08
N THR A 190 -6.16 -2.46 -16.78
CA THR A 190 -6.65 -3.72 -16.21
C THR A 190 -5.78 -4.19 -15.04
N GLY A 191 -4.47 -3.99 -15.14
CA GLY A 191 -3.51 -4.29 -14.07
C GLY A 191 -3.77 -3.42 -12.85
N GLY A 192 -3.99 -2.11 -13.03
CA GLY A 192 -4.32 -1.19 -11.95
C GLY A 192 -5.62 -1.58 -11.22
N ALA A 193 -6.67 -1.94 -11.96
CA ALA A 193 -7.93 -2.39 -11.36
C ALA A 193 -7.77 -3.67 -10.53
N VAL A 194 -7.09 -4.69 -11.06
CA VAL A 194 -6.83 -5.95 -10.34
C VAL A 194 -5.94 -5.71 -9.13
N PHE A 195 -4.92 -4.87 -9.26
CA PHE A 195 -4.01 -4.52 -8.19
C PHE A 195 -4.77 -3.83 -7.04
N GLY A 196 -5.49 -2.76 -7.33
CA GLY A 196 -6.20 -1.97 -6.32
C GLY A 196 -7.31 -2.76 -5.62
N LEU A 197 -8.24 -3.33 -6.39
CA LEU A 197 -9.37 -4.09 -5.81
C LEU A 197 -8.89 -5.37 -5.13
N GLY A 198 -7.89 -6.04 -5.69
CA GLY A 198 -7.29 -7.22 -5.07
C GLY A 198 -6.64 -6.89 -3.74
N PHE A 199 -5.96 -5.75 -3.63
CA PHE A 199 -5.32 -5.34 -2.38
C PHE A 199 -6.31 -5.02 -1.26
N ILE A 200 -7.54 -4.56 -1.55
CA ILE A 200 -8.60 -4.44 -0.53
C ILE A 200 -8.81 -5.78 0.17
N LEU A 201 -9.05 -6.83 -0.62
CA LEU A 201 -9.31 -8.18 -0.10
C LEU A 201 -8.07 -8.74 0.60
N TRP A 202 -6.90 -8.55 0.00
CA TRP A 202 -5.64 -9.06 0.53
C TRP A 202 -5.30 -8.40 1.88
N PHE A 203 -5.35 -7.08 1.97
CA PHE A 203 -5.07 -6.33 3.20
C PHE A 203 -6.06 -6.67 4.31
N ALA A 204 -7.36 -6.72 4.00
CA ALA A 204 -8.37 -7.09 4.99
C ALA A 204 -8.12 -8.50 5.54
N TRP A 205 -7.87 -9.47 4.67
CA TRP A 205 -7.64 -10.85 5.06
C TRP A 205 -6.32 -11.03 5.81
N ALA A 206 -5.21 -10.50 5.29
CA ALA A 206 -3.91 -10.53 5.96
C ALA A 206 -3.99 -9.89 7.34
N GLY A 207 -4.64 -8.73 7.46
CA GLY A 207 -4.87 -8.03 8.72
C GLY A 207 -5.61 -8.89 9.74
N ILE A 208 -6.73 -9.50 9.35
CA ILE A 208 -7.50 -10.41 10.22
C ILE A 208 -6.64 -11.60 10.68
N VAL A 209 -5.90 -12.24 9.77
CA VAL A 209 -5.02 -13.38 10.09
C VAL A 209 -3.94 -12.96 11.09
N MET A 210 -3.33 -11.79 10.88
CA MET A 210 -2.25 -11.27 11.71
C MET A 210 -2.72 -10.86 13.12
N VAL A 211 -3.92 -10.28 13.25
CA VAL A 211 -4.49 -9.91 14.55
C VAL A 211 -4.94 -11.14 15.35
N ARG A 212 -5.47 -12.17 14.68
CA ARG A 212 -6.01 -13.38 15.34
C ARG A 212 -4.92 -14.37 15.79
N ASN A 213 -3.81 -14.47 15.05
CA ASN A 213 -2.75 -15.43 15.37
C ASN A 213 -1.83 -14.93 16.49
N ARG A 214 -2.15 -15.30 17.74
CA ARG A 214 -1.21 -15.24 18.86
C ARG A 214 -0.21 -16.40 18.70
N ARG A 215 1.03 -16.14 18.26
CA ARG A 215 2.11 -17.06 18.63
C ARG A 215 2.23 -16.97 20.16
N PRO A 216 2.21 -18.07 20.92
CA PRO A 216 2.57 -18.04 22.33
C PRO A 216 3.99 -17.49 22.41
N VAL A 217 4.23 -16.54 23.32
CA VAL A 217 5.58 -16.24 23.74
C VAL A 217 6.10 -17.53 24.34
N THR A 218 7.04 -18.21 23.67
CA THR A 218 7.78 -19.30 24.30
C THR A 218 8.64 -18.65 25.37
N THR A 219 8.09 -18.48 26.57
CA THR A 219 8.90 -18.20 27.76
C THR A 219 9.74 -19.45 27.94
N THR A 220 11.00 -19.40 27.55
CA THR A 220 11.98 -20.44 27.87
C THR A 220 12.00 -20.55 29.38
N HIS A 221 11.34 -21.57 29.91
CA HIS A 221 11.39 -21.89 31.32
C HIS A 221 12.83 -22.29 31.59
N PHE A 222 13.59 -21.42 32.26
CA PHE A 222 14.87 -21.83 32.82
C PHE A 222 14.56 -23.01 33.75
N ALA A 223 15.07 -24.19 33.38
CA ALA A 223 15.01 -25.36 34.23
C ALA A 223 15.80 -25.03 35.49
N SER A 224 15.13 -25.11 36.64
CA SER A 224 15.73 -25.02 37.96
C SER A 224 16.85 -26.06 38.08
N ILE A 225 18.04 -25.60 38.45
CA ILE A 225 19.18 -26.46 38.82
C ILE A 225 18.74 -27.32 40.02
N PRO A 226 18.86 -28.65 39.98
CA PRO A 226 18.57 -29.49 41.13
C PRO A 226 19.62 -29.23 42.22
N ALA A 227 19.15 -29.01 43.45
CA ALA A 227 20.00 -28.93 44.64
C ALA A 227 20.79 -30.23 44.80
N ALA A 228 22.11 -30.15 44.68
CA ALA A 228 23.00 -31.23 45.04
C ALA A 228 23.08 -31.31 46.56
N VAL A 229 22.58 -32.43 47.08
CA VAL A 229 22.80 -32.95 48.44
C VAL A 229 24.26 -33.39 48.57
N GLN A 230 24.99 -32.84 49.54
CA GLN A 230 26.17 -33.44 50.21
C GLN A 230 26.17 -32.89 51.65
N SER A 231 25.68 -33.66 52.63
CA SER A 231 26.43 -34.58 53.52
C SER A 231 27.37 -33.83 54.47
#